data_AF-A0AAD7R1K5-F1
#
_entry.id   AF-A0AAD7R1K5-F1
#
_cell.length_a   1.000
_cell.length_b   1.000
_cell.length_c   1.000
_cell.angle_alpha   90.00
_cell.angle_beta   90.00
_cell.angle_gamma   90.00
#
_symmetry.space_group_name_H-M   'P 1'
#
loop_
_entity.id
_entity.type
_entity.pdbx_description
1 polymer ?
#
loop_
_entity_poly.entity_id
_entity_poly.type
_entity_poly.pdbx_seq_one_letter_code
_entity_poly.pdbx_strand_id
1 'polypeptide(L)'
;MEEPIKRQNMIHYLRSLGGGNLGAMVRLLLKRLGQMASLSTYSLRGKKEKRAFGDLNVCQIITKACLLNFKHAKVTDVESLIGRTLKFAPHREESN
;
A
#
# COMPACT_ATOMS: atom_id res chain seq x y z
N MET A 1 1.44 -4.97 25.97
CA MET A 1 2.04 -3.76 25.36
C MET A 1 2.97 -4.17 24.20
N GLU A 2 2.48 -4.94 23.22
CA GLU A 2 3.30 -5.54 22.13
C GLU A 2 3.16 -4.83 20.76
N GLU A 3 2.12 -4.02 20.60
CA GLU A 3 1.76 -3.28 19.38
C GLU A 3 2.91 -2.46 18.75
N PRO A 4 3.74 -1.71 19.53
CA PRO A 4 4.76 -0.83 18.94
C PRO A 4 5.86 -1.59 18.21
N ILE A 5 6.32 -2.71 18.78
CA ILE A 5 7.41 -3.53 18.25
C ILE A 5 6.93 -4.27 16.99
N LYS A 6 5.71 -4.83 17.02
CA LYS A 6 5.11 -5.51 15.87
C LYS A 6 4.95 -4.57 14.67
N ARG A 7 4.49 -3.33 14.90
CA ARG A 7 4.40 -2.29 13.86
C ARG A 7 5.75 -1.90 13.31
N GLN A 8 6.76 -1.73 14.17
CA GLN A 8 8.11 -1.39 13.73
C GLN A 8 8.74 -2.51 12.87
N ASN A 9 8.59 -3.76 13.29
CA ASN A 9 9.07 -4.93 12.54
C ASN A 9 8.39 -5.03 11.17
N MET A 10 7.08 -4.74 11.10
CA MET A 10 6.35 -4.73 9.83
C MET A 10 6.85 -3.63 8.90
N ILE A 11 7.14 -2.43 9.42
CA ILE A 11 7.75 -1.35 8.62
C ILE A 11 9.12 -1.79 8.09
N HIS A 12 9.97 -2.40 8.92
CA HIS A 12 11.29 -2.89 8.49
C HIS A 12 11.20 -3.97 7.42
N TYR A 13 10.28 -4.92 7.59
CA TYR A 13 10.04 -5.98 6.61
C TYR A 13 9.55 -5.40 5.27
N LEU A 14 8.54 -4.53 5.29
CA LEU A 14 8.01 -3.92 4.06
C LEU A 14 9.07 -3.06 3.37
N ARG A 15 9.95 -2.43 4.14
CA ARG A 15 11.08 -1.66 3.62
C ARG A 15 12.10 -2.54 2.90
N SER A 16 12.39 -3.74 3.40
CA SER A 16 13.36 -4.65 2.79
C SER A 16 12.87 -5.31 1.50
N LEU A 17 11.56 -5.36 1.27
CA LEU A 17 10.97 -5.86 0.02
C LEU A 17 11.32 -5.01 -1.21
N GLY A 18 11.68 -3.75 -1.02
CA GLY A 18 12.20 -2.87 -2.07
C GLY A 18 11.19 -2.51 -3.17
N GLY A 19 11.74 -2.15 -4.34
CA GLY A 19 11.03 -1.70 -5.54
C GLY A 19 11.86 -0.67 -6.28
N GLY A 20 12.06 -0.84 -7.59
CA GLY A 20 12.93 0.05 -8.38
C GLY A 20 12.46 1.51 -8.44
N ASN A 21 11.19 1.76 -8.09
CA ASN A 21 10.61 3.08 -7.87
C ASN A 21 9.42 2.99 -6.90
N LEU A 22 8.93 4.15 -6.46
CA LEU A 22 7.83 4.26 -5.50
C LEU A 22 6.57 3.49 -5.94
N GLY A 23 6.21 3.55 -7.22
CA GLY A 23 5.03 2.85 -7.75
C GLY A 23 5.19 1.33 -7.74
N ALA A 24 6.39 0.82 -8.06
CA ALA A 24 6.69 -0.60 -7.99
C ALA A 24 6.62 -1.12 -6.54
N MET A 25 7.18 -0.37 -5.59
CA MET A 25 7.11 -0.71 -4.16
C MET A 25 5.64 -0.76 -3.69
N VAL A 26 4.84 0.27 -3.95
CA VAL A 26 3.42 0.30 -3.53
C VAL A 26 2.63 -0.92 -4.07
N ARG A 27 2.83 -1.28 -5.34
CA ARG A 27 2.16 -2.45 -5.94
C ARG A 27 2.60 -3.76 -5.27
N LEU A 28 3.90 -3.92 -5.03
CA LEU A 28 4.45 -5.11 -4.39
C LEU A 28 3.90 -5.26 -2.96
N LEU A 29 3.87 -4.17 -2.20
CA LEU A 29 3.32 -4.17 -0.84
C LEU A 29 1.84 -4.52 -0.84
N LEU A 30 1.03 -3.92 -1.73
CA LEU A 30 -0.39 -4.26 -1.85
C LEU A 30 -0.61 -5.72 -2.25
N LYS A 31 0.18 -6.27 -3.19
CA LYS A 31 0.11 -7.69 -3.58
C LYS A 31 0.44 -8.65 -2.44
N ARG A 32 1.28 -8.23 -1.49
CA ARG A 32 1.62 -9.03 -0.30
C ARG A 32 0.55 -8.99 0.79
N LEU A 33 -0.23 -7.92 0.87
CA LEU A 33 -1.27 -7.76 1.89
C LEU A 33 -2.50 -8.64 1.66
N GLY A 34 -2.75 -9.06 0.42
CA GLY A 34 -3.84 -9.97 0.13
C GLY A 34 -4.05 -10.19 -1.35
N GLN A 35 -5.04 -11.02 -1.65
CA GLN A 35 -5.48 -11.24 -3.01
C GLN A 35 -6.06 -9.94 -3.59
N MET A 36 -5.73 -9.68 -4.86
CA MET A 36 -6.23 -8.52 -5.61
C MET A 36 -7.77 -8.42 -5.57
N ALA A 37 -8.45 -9.57 -5.59
CA ALA A 37 -9.90 -9.68 -5.41
C ALA A 37 -10.39 -9.03 -4.09
N SER A 38 -9.69 -9.24 -2.97
CA SER A 38 -10.04 -8.63 -1.68
C SER A 38 -9.83 -7.12 -1.71
N LEU A 39 -8.76 -6.65 -2.37
CA LEU A 39 -8.45 -5.22 -2.50
C LEU A 39 -9.43 -4.47 -3.42
N SER A 40 -10.12 -5.17 -4.32
CA SER A 40 -11.14 -4.58 -5.21
C SER A 40 -12.34 -3.97 -4.45
N THR A 41 -12.60 -4.45 -3.23
CA THR A 41 -13.65 -3.95 -2.33
C THR A 41 -13.25 -2.66 -1.60
N TYR A 42 -12.00 -2.21 -1.77
CA TYR A 42 -11.46 -1.01 -1.14
C TYR A 42 -11.23 0.10 -2.17
N SER A 43 -11.25 1.33 -1.67
CA SER A 43 -10.79 2.52 -2.37
C SER A 43 -10.08 3.41 -1.37
N LEU A 44 -9.18 4.28 -1.82
CA LEU A 44 -8.38 5.10 -0.90
C LEU A 44 -9.24 5.88 0.13
N ARG A 45 -10.26 6.61 -0.34
CA ARG A 45 -11.12 7.47 0.50
C ARG A 45 -12.50 6.87 0.82
N GLY A 46 -12.75 5.63 0.42
CA GLY A 46 -14.10 5.07 0.41
C GLY A 46 -14.95 5.62 -0.74
N LYS A 47 -15.90 4.81 -1.21
CA LYS A 47 -16.98 5.18 -2.15
C LYS A 47 -18.24 4.41 -1.75
N LYS A 48 -19.39 4.73 -2.35
CA LYS A 48 -20.72 4.19 -1.99
C LYS A 48 -20.76 2.67 -1.68
N GLU A 49 -19.95 1.87 -2.38
CA GLU A 49 -19.87 0.41 -2.18
C GLU A 49 -18.47 -0.09 -1.78
N LYS A 50 -17.49 0.81 -1.60
CA LYS A 50 -16.10 0.46 -1.31
C LYS A 50 -15.64 1.03 0.02
N ARG A 51 -14.99 0.20 0.84
CA ARG A 51 -14.41 0.61 2.12
C ARG A 51 -13.21 1.56 1.92
N ALA A 52 -12.99 2.44 2.88
CA ALA A 52 -11.85 3.34 2.89
C ALA A 52 -10.58 2.59 3.31
N PHE A 53 -9.64 2.45 2.37
CA PHE A 53 -8.33 1.84 2.64
C PHE A 53 -7.43 2.78 3.45
N GLY A 54 -7.57 4.10 3.23
CA GLY A 54 -6.78 5.12 3.94
C GLY A 54 -6.93 5.08 5.45
N ASP A 55 -8.09 4.66 5.94
CA ASP A 55 -8.39 4.58 7.37
C ASP A 55 -7.79 3.31 8.03
N LEU A 56 -7.31 2.36 7.24
CA LEU A 56 -6.69 1.15 7.76
C LEU A 56 -5.26 1.44 8.25
N ASN A 57 -4.89 0.88 9.41
CA ASN A 57 -3.53 0.94 9.95
C ASN A 57 -2.47 0.46 8.94
N VAL A 58 -2.84 -0.50 8.08
CA VAL A 58 -1.95 -1.01 7.04
C VAL A 58 -1.59 0.04 5.98
N CYS A 59 -2.51 0.97 5.65
CA CYS A 59 -2.22 2.06 4.74
C CYS A 59 -1.17 3.00 5.34
N GLN A 60 -1.29 3.32 6.63
CA GLN A 60 -0.29 4.14 7.33
C GLN A 60 1.09 3.45 7.38
N ILE A 61 1.11 2.14 7.56
CA ILE A 61 2.34 1.34 7.59
C ILE A 61 3.02 1.33 6.22
N ILE A 62 2.26 1.10 5.14
CA ILE A 62 2.76 1.18 3.75
C ILE A 62 3.33 2.57 3.47
N THR A 63 2.56 3.62 3.80
CA THR A 63 3.00 5.00 3.59
C THR A 63 4.33 5.27 4.29
N LYS A 64 4.47 4.86 5.55
CA LYS A 64 5.73 5.01 6.30
C LYS A 64 6.88 4.22 5.68
N ALA A 65 6.66 2.97 5.29
CA ALA A 65 7.69 2.16 4.64
C ALA A 65 8.17 2.80 3.33
N CYS A 66 7.25 3.33 2.52
CA CYS A 66 7.58 4.04 1.28
C CYS A 66 8.37 5.33 1.52
N LEU A 67 7.97 6.17 2.48
CA LEU A 67 8.68 7.43 2.79
C LEU A 67 10.09 7.20 3.34
N LEU A 68 10.31 6.10 4.07
CA LEU A 68 11.63 5.73 4.57
C LEU A 68 12.59 5.27 3.47
N ASN A 69 12.09 4.70 2.38
CA ASN A 69 12.90 4.30 1.22
C ASN A 69 13.04 5.42 0.18
N PHE A 70 12.00 6.23 0.00
CA PHE A 70 11.97 7.31 -0.98
C PHE A 70 11.83 8.67 -0.27
N LYS A 71 12.96 9.23 0.18
CA LYS A 71 13.00 10.49 0.95
C LYS A 71 12.37 11.70 0.25
N HIS A 72 12.30 11.69 -1.09
CA HIS A 72 11.70 12.75 -1.89
C HIS A 72 10.19 12.58 -2.10
N ALA A 73 9.63 11.41 -1.77
CA ALA A 73 8.20 11.15 -1.94
C ALA A 73 7.39 11.88 -0.87
N LYS A 74 6.22 12.37 -1.25
CA LYS A 74 5.22 12.93 -0.31
C LYS A 74 4.18 11.88 0.02
N VAL A 75 3.53 12.02 1.18
CA VAL A 75 2.38 11.19 1.58
C VAL A 75 1.33 11.12 0.46
N THR A 76 1.03 12.28 -0.15
CA THR A 76 0.07 12.41 -1.26
C THR A 76 0.45 11.58 -2.48
N ASP A 77 1.74 11.41 -2.76
CA ASP A 77 2.23 10.63 -3.91
C ASP A 77 2.00 9.14 -3.65
N VAL A 78 2.29 8.68 -2.43
CA VAL A 78 2.07 7.29 -2.01
C VAL A 78 0.58 6.97 -2.01
N GLU A 79 -0.24 7.81 -1.41
CA GLU A 79 -1.69 7.65 -1.38
C GLU A 79 -2.29 7.64 -2.79
N SER A 80 -1.83 8.52 -3.67
CA SER A 80 -2.26 8.55 -5.08
C SER A 80 -1.94 7.24 -5.79
N LEU A 81 -0.76 6.66 -5.54
CA LEU A 81 -0.36 5.37 -6.11
C LEU A 81 -1.16 4.21 -5.54
N ILE A 82 -1.45 4.22 -4.24
CA ILE A 82 -2.34 3.24 -3.59
C ILE A 82 -3.72 3.32 -4.23
N GLY A 83 -4.30 4.53 -4.33
CA GLY A 83 -5.61 4.75 -4.93
C GLY A 83 -5.69 4.29 -6.39
N ARG A 84 -4.65 4.56 -7.20
CA ARG A 84 -4.54 4.03 -8.56
C ARG A 84 -4.50 2.50 -8.57
N THR A 85 -3.66 1.91 -7.72
CA THR A 85 -3.52 0.44 -7.67
C THR A 85 -4.83 -0.24 -7.28
N LEU A 86 -5.53 0.27 -6.26
CA LEU A 86 -6.85 -0.22 -5.84
C LEU A 86 -7.93 -0.04 -6.92
N LYS A 87 -7.86 1.03 -7.71
CA LYS A 87 -8.78 1.27 -8.83
C LYS A 87 -8.65 0.17 -9.90
N PHE A 88 -7.43 -0.31 -10.15
CA PHE A 88 -7.13 -1.33 -11.17
C PHE A 88 -7.01 -2.76 -10.60
N ALA A 89 -7.29 -2.95 -9.31
CA ALA A 89 -7.12 -4.22 -8.59
C ALA A 89 -7.97 -5.43 -9.03
N PRO A 90 -8.81 -5.40 -10.09
CA PRO A 90 -9.31 -6.63 -10.71
C PRO A 90 -8.66 -6.99 -12.06
N HIS A 91 -7.89 -6.11 -12.71
CA HIS A 91 -7.60 -6.25 -14.16
C HIS A 91 -6.13 -6.05 -14.57
N ARG A 92 -5.19 -6.08 -13.63
CA ARG A 92 -3.76 -5.96 -13.96
C ARG A 92 -2.98 -7.17 -13.50
N GLU A 93 -3.45 -8.36 -13.90
CA GLU A 93 -2.51 -9.43 -14.20
C GLU A 93 -1.73 -8.98 -15.44
N GLU A 94 -0.41 -8.99 -15.32
CA GLU A 94 0.53 -8.44 -16.28
C GLU A 94 0.26 -9.00 -17.68
N SER A 95 -0.03 -8.13 -18.65
CA SER A 95 0.48 -8.38 -20.00
C SER A 95 1.98 -8.08 -19.94
N ASN A 96 2.78 -9.15 -20.09
CA ASN A 96 4.23 -9.22 -20.22
C ASN A 96 4.95 -7.91 -20.58
#